data_AF-A0A314LAA3-F1
#
_entry.id   AF-A0A314LAA3-F1
#
_cell.length_a   1.000
_cell.length_b   1.000
_cell.length_c   1.000
_cell.angle_alpha   90.00
_cell.angle_beta   90.00
_cell.angle_gamma   90.00
#
_symmetry.space_group_name_H-M   'P 1'
#
loop_
_entity.id
_entity.type
_entity.pdbx_description
1 polymer ?
#
loop_
_entity_poly.entity_id
_entity_poly.type
_entity_poly.pdbx_seq_one_letter_code
_entity_poly.pdbx_strand_id
1 'polypeptide(L)'
;FNQFSKASGLQANLGKSSIYFGGVSQTDQELILRNLGFTKGLLPFKYLGVPLSTKKLTIMQWQPLIEKIVARITSWTAKKLSYA
;
A
#
# COMPACT_ATOMS: atom_id res chain seq x y z
N PHE A 1 -20.73 2.88 -6.37
CA PHE A 1 -19.79 3.96 -5.96
C PHE A 1 -20.48 5.30 -5.75
N ASN A 2 -21.36 5.76 -6.66
CA ASN A 2 -22.02 7.08 -6.57
C ASN A 2 -22.77 7.36 -5.26
N GLN A 3 -23.48 6.38 -4.69
CA GLN A 3 -24.19 6.59 -3.43
C GLN A 3 -23.24 6.86 -2.25
N PHE A 4 -22.18 6.05 -2.12
CA PHE A 4 -21.13 6.26 -1.12
C PHE A 4 -20.44 7.61 -1.31
N SER A 5 -20.10 7.97 -2.56
CA SER A 5 -19.42 9.22 -2.86
C SER A 5 -20.28 10.44 -2.52
N LYS A 6 -21.59 10.40 -2.84
CA LYS A 6 -22.54 11.47 -2.47
C LYS A 6 -22.71 11.60 -0.95
N ALA A 7 -22.76 10.47 -0.23
CA ALA A 7 -22.94 10.50 1.22
C ALA A 7 -21.68 10.93 1.99
N SER A 8 -20.49 10.59 1.49
CA SER A 8 -19.21 10.83 2.18
C SER A 8 -18.42 12.04 1.66
N GLY A 9 -18.71 12.52 0.45
CA GLY A 9 -17.86 13.47 -0.27
C GLY A 9 -16.54 12.88 -0.78
N LEU A 10 -16.33 11.56 -0.65
CA LEU A 10 -15.08 10.91 -1.05
C LEU A 10 -15.17 10.34 -2.47
N GLN A 11 -14.05 10.41 -3.20
CA GLN A 11 -13.91 9.79 -4.51
C GLN A 11 -12.60 8.98 -4.57
N ALA A 12 -12.67 7.81 -5.19
CA ALA A 12 -11.49 6.98 -5.39
C ALA A 12 -10.61 7.57 -6.49
N ASN A 13 -9.31 7.56 -6.29
CA ASN A 13 -8.36 8.03 -7.28
C ASN A 13 -7.95 6.90 -8.21
N LEU A 14 -8.51 6.87 -9.42
CA LEU A 14 -8.22 5.84 -10.43
C LEU A 14 -6.73 5.70 -10.77
N GLY A 15 -5.94 6.78 -10.68
CA GLY A 15 -4.51 6.77 -10.97
C GLY A 15 -3.62 6.30 -9.82
N LYS A 16 -4.16 6.23 -8.60
CA LYS A 16 -3.43 5.76 -7.39
C LYS A 16 -3.99 4.45 -6.84
N SER A 17 -5.08 3.96 -7.40
CA SER A 17 -5.78 2.76 -6.94
C SER A 17 -5.72 1.67 -8.02
N SER A 18 -5.45 0.45 -7.58
CA SER A 18 -5.40 -0.74 -8.44
C SER A 18 -6.08 -1.91 -7.74
N ILE A 19 -6.62 -2.85 -8.53
CA ILE A 19 -7.27 -4.06 -8.02
C ILE A 19 -6.29 -5.23 -8.11
N TYR A 20 -6.16 -5.97 -7.01
CA TYR A 20 -5.33 -7.18 -6.92
C TYR A 20 -6.24 -8.38 -6.70
N PHE A 21 -6.04 -9.44 -7.48
CA PHE A 21 -6.88 -10.63 -7.45
C PHE A 21 -6.13 -11.82 -6.86
N GLY A 22 -6.82 -12.65 -6.08
CA GLY A 22 -6.36 -13.95 -5.62
C GLY A 22 -7.48 -14.97 -5.73
N GLY A 23 -7.27 -16.07 -6.46
CA GLY A 23 -8.26 -17.15 -6.60
C GLY A 23 -9.50 -16.81 -7.43
N VAL A 24 -9.48 -15.74 -8.24
CA VAL A 24 -10.62 -15.31 -9.08
C VAL A 24 -10.38 -15.73 -10.53
N SER A 25 -11.42 -16.22 -11.22
CA SER A 25 -11.33 -16.62 -12.64
C SER A 25 -10.96 -15.42 -13.54
N GLN A 26 -10.30 -15.68 -14.66
CA GLN A 26 -9.91 -14.58 -15.57
C GLN A 26 -11.11 -13.80 -16.10
N THR A 27 -12.20 -14.51 -16.42
CA THR A 27 -13.45 -13.92 -16.89
C THR A 27 -14.04 -12.94 -15.87
N ASP A 28 -14.07 -13.34 -14.60
CA ASP A 28 -14.60 -12.48 -13.53
C ASP A 28 -13.67 -11.28 -13.28
N GLN A 29 -12.34 -11.47 -13.37
CA GLN A 29 -11.39 -10.36 -13.26
C GLN A 29 -11.64 -9.31 -14.33
N GLU A 30 -11.82 -9.71 -15.58
CA GLU A 30 -12.09 -8.80 -16.69
C GLU A 30 -13.42 -8.07 -16.53
N LEU A 31 -14.47 -8.76 -16.09
CA LEU A 31 -15.77 -8.16 -15.79
C LEU A 31 -15.66 -7.11 -14.69
N ILE A 32 -14.97 -7.43 -13.59
CA ILE A 32 -14.78 -6.50 -12.46
C ILE A 32 -13.98 -5.26 -12.89
N LEU A 33 -12.89 -5.45 -13.64
CA LEU A 33 -12.06 -4.35 -14.13
C LEU A 33 -12.83 -3.42 -15.07
N ARG A 34 -13.62 -3.97 -16.00
CA ARG A 34 -14.47 -3.19 -16.91
C ARG A 34 -15.54 -2.40 -16.15
N ASN A 35 -16.15 -3.00 -15.13
CA ASN A 35 -17.22 -2.36 -14.37
C ASN A 35 -16.71 -1.23 -13.45
N LEU A 36 -15.49 -1.36 -12.92
CA LEU A 36 -14.94 -0.40 -11.96
C LEU A 36 -13.96 0.62 -12.57
N GLY A 37 -13.36 0.32 -13.72
CA GLY A 37 -12.43 1.20 -14.44
C GLY A 37 -11.04 1.35 -13.79
N PHE A 38 -10.71 0.54 -12.78
CA PHE A 38 -9.37 0.51 -12.19
C PHE A 38 -8.42 -0.38 -13.00
N THR A 39 -7.12 -0.16 -12.81
CA THR A 39 -6.07 -1.03 -13.38
C THR A 39 -5.87 -2.27 -12.52
N LYS A 40 -5.52 -3.40 -13.16
CA LYS A 40 -5.09 -4.61 -12.46
C LYS A 40 -3.66 -4.41 -11.95
N GLY A 41 -3.48 -4.56 -10.65
CA GLY A 41 -2.17 -4.60 -10.01
C GLY A 41 -1.55 -5.99 -10.03
N LEU A 42 -0.21 -6.04 -9.90
CA LEU A 42 0.56 -7.27 -9.81
C LEU A 42 1.24 -7.38 -8.44
N LEU A 43 1.27 -8.60 -7.90
CA LEU A 43 2.00 -8.93 -6.67
C LEU A 43 3.38 -9.52 -7.01
N PRO A 44 4.42 -9.28 -6.18
CA PRO A 44 4.43 -8.39 -5.02
C PRO A 44 4.54 -6.90 -5.42
N PHE A 45 3.99 -5.99 -4.61
CA PHE A 45 4.17 -4.54 -4.78
C PHE A 45 4.57 -3.88 -3.46
N LYS A 46 4.90 -2.59 -3.42
CA LYS A 46 5.19 -1.88 -2.16
C LYS A 46 3.96 -1.15 -1.64
N TYR A 47 3.57 -1.41 -0.40
CA TYR A 47 2.54 -0.67 0.33
C TYR A 47 3.15 -0.04 1.58
N LEU A 48 3.01 1.29 1.73
CA LEU A 48 3.58 2.06 2.84
C LEU A 48 5.08 1.83 3.09
N GLY A 49 5.83 1.47 2.05
CA GLY A 49 7.28 1.26 2.13
C GLY A 49 7.72 -0.17 2.46
N VAL A 50 6.79 -1.12 2.64
CA VAL A 50 7.08 -2.55 2.76
C VAL A 50 6.53 -3.33 1.58
N PRO A 51 7.16 -4.43 1.14
CA PRO A 51 6.60 -5.27 0.11
C PRO A 51 5.31 -5.93 0.63
N LEU A 52 4.20 -5.80 -0.09
CA LEU A 52 3.02 -6.62 0.06
C LEU A 52 3.15 -7.80 -0.90
N SER A 53 3.15 -9.01 -0.36
CA SER A 53 3.36 -10.26 -1.09
C SER A 53 2.33 -11.30 -0.66
N THR A 54 2.07 -12.29 -1.51
CA THR A 54 1.26 -13.47 -1.16
C THR A 54 1.96 -14.41 -0.18
N LYS A 55 3.29 -14.26 -0.02
CA LYS A 55 4.12 -15.06 0.87
C LYS A 55 4.51 -14.26 2.12
N LYS A 56 4.80 -14.98 3.21
CA LYS A 56 5.39 -14.39 4.42
C LYS A 56 6.68 -13.65 4.06
N LEU A 57 6.78 -12.40 4.48
CA LEU A 57 7.95 -11.58 4.24
C LEU A 57 9.15 -12.10 5.04
N THR A 58 10.31 -12.14 4.38
CA THR A 58 11.58 -12.50 5.04
C THR A 58 12.10 -11.34 5.87
N ILE A 59 12.99 -11.62 6.83
CA ILE A 59 13.64 -10.59 7.65
C ILE A 59 14.33 -9.54 6.76
N MET A 60 15.01 -9.98 5.70
CA MET A 60 15.65 -9.09 4.72
C MET A 60 14.65 -8.13 4.03
N GLN A 61 13.43 -8.59 3.76
CA GLN A 61 12.38 -7.76 3.16
C GLN A 61 11.82 -6.71 4.14
N TRP A 62 11.91 -6.93 5.45
CA TRP A 62 11.53 -5.96 6.49
C TRP A 62 12.59 -4.91 6.77
N GLN A 63 13.84 -5.16 6.37
CA GLN A 63 14.99 -4.32 6.70
C GLN A 63 14.80 -2.83 6.36
N PRO A 64 14.20 -2.44 5.21
CA PRO A 64 13.96 -1.03 4.90
C PRO A 64 13.02 -0.33 5.89
N LEU A 65 12.08 -1.06 6.50
CA LEU A 65 11.21 -0.51 7.53
C LEU A 65 11.96 -0.35 8.86
N ILE A 66 12.75 -1.36 9.22
CA ILE A 66 13.58 -1.35 10.43
C ILE A 66 14.54 -0.16 10.39
N GLU A 67 15.24 0.04 9.28
CA GLU A 67 16.16 1.18 9.08
C GLU A 67 15.45 2.53 9.25
N LYS A 68 14.23 2.69 8.71
CA LYS A 68 13.44 3.91 8.91
C LYS A 68 13.06 4.14 10.36
N ILE A 69 12.71 3.09 11.10
CA ILE A 69 12.37 3.18 12.53
C ILE A 69 13.62 3.59 13.32
N VAL A 70 14.74 2.91 13.10
CA VAL A 70 16.03 3.21 13.75
C VAL A 70 16.44 4.66 13.46
N ALA A 71 16.39 5.10 12.20
CA ALA A 71 16.74 6.47 11.82
C ALA A 71 15.87 7.53 12.52
N ARG A 72 14.57 7.26 12.71
CA ARG A 72 13.68 8.17 13.45
C ARG A 72 14.07 8.25 14.92
N ILE A 73 14.33 7.11 15.57
CA ILE A 73 14.74 7.05 16.98
C ILE A 73 16.07 7.77 17.19
N THR A 74 17.09 7.48 16.38
CA THR A 74 18.41 8.10 16.50
C THR A 74 18.36 9.61 16.28
N SER A 75 17.55 10.07 15.32
CA SER A 75 17.35 11.52 15.09
C SER A 75 16.73 12.23 16.28
N TRP A 76 15.88 11.56 17.06
CA TRP A 76 15.25 12.13 18.25
C TRP A 76 16.23 12.19 19.43
N THR A 77 17.02 11.14 19.63
CA THR A 77 18.06 11.12 20.66
C THR A 77 19.09 12.22 20.43
N ALA A 78 19.53 12.42 19.19
CA ALA A 78 20.48 13.49 18.84
C ALA A 78 19.92 14.90 19.12
N LYS A 79 18.61 15.12 18.95
CA LYS A 79 17.96 16.43 19.18
C LYS A 79 17.73 16.77 20.65
N LYS A 80 17.91 15.82 21.57
CA LYS A 80 17.82 16.04 23.03
C LYS A 80 19.19 16.23 23.68
N LEU A 81 20.27 16.14 22.91
CA LEU A 81 21.62 16.54 23.30
C LEU A 81 21.88 17.99 22.86
N SER A 82 21.05 18.93 23.31
CA SER A 82 21.48 20.34 23.38
C SER A 82 22.32 20.48 24.64
N TYR A 83 23.63 20.64 24.46
CA TYR A 83 24.56 21.01 25.53
C TYR A 83 24.16 22.39 26.07
N ALA A 84 24.09 22.54 27.39
CA ALA A 84 23.93 23.82 28.08
C ALA A 84 25.30 24.41 28.42
#